data_AF-A0A7V4AM32-F1
#
_entry.id   AF-A0A7V4AM32-F1
#
_cell.length_a   1.000
_cell.length_b   1.000
_cell.length_c   1.000
_cell.angle_alpha   90.00
_cell.angle_beta   90.00
_cell.angle_gamma   90.00
#
_symmetry.space_group_name_H-M   'P 1'
#
loop_
_entity.id
_entity.type
_entity.pdbx_description
1 polymer ?
#
loop_
_entity_poly.entity_id
_entity_poly.type
_entity_poly.pdbx_seq_one_letter_code
_entity_poly.pdbx_strand_id
1 'polypeptide(L)' 'MASFSLIAGLLLLVLWALPLFLGFLSGRAYRHGRTRVGLGLLLFGGFLGLLARPRPLGLLLLLLGLGLGYGRLR' A
#
# COMPACT_ATOMS: atom_id res chain seq x y z
N MET A 1 6.99 26.75 -13.68
CA MET A 1 7.86 25.72 -13.07
C MET A 1 7.31 25.23 -11.74
N ALA A 2 7.00 26.10 -10.77
CA ALA A 2 6.51 25.69 -9.45
C ALA A 2 5.24 24.81 -9.46
N SER A 3 4.25 25.14 -10.31
CA SER A 3 2.99 24.38 -10.42
C SER A 3 3.19 22.94 -10.93
N PHE A 4 4.07 22.74 -11.91
CA PHE A 4 4.38 21.41 -12.46
C PHE A 4 5.06 20.52 -11.42
N SER A 5 6.04 21.06 -10.69
CA SER A 5 6.71 20.34 -9.59
C SER A 5 5.75 19.96 -8.48
N LEU A 6 4.76 20.80 -8.18
CA LEU A 6 3.74 20.54 -7.16
C LEU A 6 2.82 19.38 -7.59
N ILE A 7 2.35 19.37 -8.83
CA ILE A 7 1.55 18.28 -9.40
C ILE A 7 2.34 16.97 -9.42
N ALA A 8 3.60 17.01 -9.85
CA ALA A 8 4.46 15.83 -9.86
C ALA A 8 4.70 15.27 -8.44
N GLY A 9 4.91 16.16 -7.46
CA GLY A 9 5.05 15.77 -6.06
C GLY A 9 3.79 15.11 -5.48
N LEU A 10 2.61 15.68 -5.76
CA LEU A 10 1.33 15.08 -5.36
C LEU A 10 1.11 13.71 -6.03
N LEU A 11 1.44 13.59 -7.31
CA LEU A 11 1.31 12.34 -8.04
C LEU A 11 2.21 11.25 -7.44
N LEU A 12 3.46 11.59 -7.11
CA LEU A 12 4.37 10.67 -6.43
C LEU A 12 3.82 10.26 -5.07
N LEU A 13 3.26 11.20 -4.29
CA LEU A 13 2.67 10.90 -2.99
C LEU A 13 1.51 9.89 -3.11
N VAL A 14 0.64 10.06 -4.11
CA VAL A 14 -0.46 9.12 -4.38
C VAL A 14 0.06 7.75 -4.79
N LEU A 15 1.07 7.69 -5.68
CA LEU A 15 1.71 6.44 -6.08
C LEU A 15 2.37 5.72 -4.88
N TRP A 16 2.93 6.48 -3.95
CA TRP A 16 3.50 5.99 -2.70
C TRP A 16 2.43 5.50 -1.71
N ALA A 17 1.23 6.07 -1.72
CA ALA A 17 0.11 5.64 -0.88
C ALA A 17 -0.54 4.33 -1.34
N LEU A 18 -0.43 3.95 -2.63
CA LEU A 18 -1.00 2.72 -3.18
C LEU A 18 -0.57 1.45 -2.41
N PRO A 19 0.74 1.17 -2.23
CA PRO A 19 1.19 0.00 -1.48
C PRO A 19 0.61 -0.05 -0.07
N LEU A 20 0.60 1.09 0.64
CA LEU A 20 0.00 1.19 1.97
C LEU A 20 -1.49 0.83 1.95
N PHE A 21 -2.25 1.41 1.03
CA PHE A 21 -3.68 1.19 0.93
C PHE A 21 -4.03 -0.26 0.57
N LEU A 22 -3.26 -0.87 -0.35
CA LEU A 22 -3.42 -2.28 -0.72
C LEU A 22 -3.09 -3.21 0.44
N GLY A 23 -2.04 -2.91 1.21
CA GLY A 23 -1.72 -3.64 2.45
C GLY A 23 -2.88 -3.58 3.43
N PHE A 24 -3.44 -2.39 3.65
CA PHE A 24 -4.58 -2.19 4.54
C PHE A 24 -5.82 -2.98 4.12
N LEU A 25 -6.19 -2.91 2.83
CA LEU A 25 -7.31 -3.68 2.31
C LEU A 25 -7.04 -5.18 2.36
N SER A 26 -5.80 -5.61 2.11
CA SER A 26 -5.39 -7.01 2.25
C SER A 26 -5.61 -7.51 3.68
N GLY A 27 -5.10 -6.79 4.68
CA GLY A 27 -5.26 -7.14 6.10
C GLY A 27 -6.73 -7.18 6.51
N ARG A 28 -7.54 -6.24 6.02
CA ARG A 28 -8.99 -6.21 6.27
C ARG A 28 -9.71 -7.38 5.59
N ALA A 29 -9.33 -7.73 4.37
CA ALA A 29 -9.90 -8.85 3.62
C ALA A 29 -9.62 -10.19 4.33
N TYR A 30 -8.41 -10.38 4.87
CA TYR A 30 -8.09 -11.53 5.72
C TYR A 30 -8.96 -11.57 6.96
N ARG A 31 -9.19 -10.43 7.62
CA ARG A 31 -10.08 -10.38 8.80
C ARG A 31 -11.52 -10.79 8.48
N HIS A 32 -12.03 -10.43 7.30
CA HIS A 32 -13.39 -10.81 6.88
C HIS A 32 -13.47 -12.21 6.24
N GLY A 33 -12.42 -13.04 6.35
CA GLY A 33 -12.40 -14.40 5.80
C GLY A 33 -12.28 -14.45 4.26
N ARG A 34 -12.02 -13.32 3.60
CA ARG A 34 -11.84 -13.23 2.14
C ARG A 34 -10.38 -13.49 1.76
N THR A 35 -9.85 -14.64 2.14
CA THR A 35 -8.42 -14.99 2.01
C THR A 35 -7.89 -14.87 0.58
N ARG A 36 -8.66 -15.28 -0.43
CA ARG A 36 -8.26 -15.17 -1.85
C ARG A 36 -8.07 -13.71 -2.28
N VAL A 37 -8.96 -12.82 -1.84
CA VAL A 37 -8.88 -11.37 -2.12
C VAL A 37 -7.71 -10.76 -1.36
N GLY A 38 -7.54 -11.13 -0.09
CA GLY A 38 -6.40 -10.69 0.73
C GLY A 38 -5.06 -11.03 0.09
N LEU A 39 -4.90 -12.27 -0.39
CA LEU A 39 -3.70 -12.73 -1.10
C LEU A 39 -3.47 -11.96 -2.40
N GLY A 40 -4.51 -11.78 -3.23
CA GLY A 40 -4.39 -11.02 -4.47
C GLY A 40 -3.94 -9.57 -4.23
N LEU A 41 -4.51 -8.91 -3.23
CA LEU A 41 -4.12 -7.55 -2.83
C LEU A 41 -2.70 -7.50 -2.27
N LEU A 42 -2.29 -8.51 -1.51
CA LEU A 42 -0.94 -8.59 -0.95
C LEU A 42 0.11 -8.75 -2.07
N LEU A 43 -0.14 -9.66 -3.02
CA LEU A 43 0.75 -9.91 -4.15
C LEU A 43 0.86 -8.68 -5.05
N PHE A 44 -0.26 -8.06 -5.39
CA PHE A 44 -0.28 -6.87 -6.22
C PHE A 44 0.34 -5.65 -5.50
N GLY A 45 0.02 -5.47 -4.22
CA GLY A 45 0.64 -4.45 -3.37
C GLY A 45 2.14 -4.67 -3.18
N GLY A 46 2.59 -5.91 -3.09
CA GLY A 46 4.01 -6.29 -3.06
C GLY A 46 4.72 -5.94 -4.36
N PHE A 47 4.11 -6.26 -5.50
CA PHE A 47 4.63 -5.88 -6.81
C PHE A 47 4.76 -4.36 -6.96
N LEU A 48 3.72 -3.60 -6.60
CA LEU A 48 3.76 -2.14 -6.63
C LEU A 48 4.75 -1.54 -5.62
N GLY A 49 4.83 -2.10 -4.42
CA GLY A 49 5.79 -1.70 -3.39
C GLY A 49 7.24 -1.95 -3.82
N LEU A 50 7.49 -3.00 -4.60
CA LEU A 50 8.77 -3.22 -5.26
C LEU A 50 8.99 -2.27 -6.44
N LEU A 51 7.96 -1.84 -7.15
CA LEU A 51 8.12 -0.89 -8.25
C LEU A 51 8.40 0.54 -7.75
N ALA A 52 7.90 0.89 -6.57
CA ALA A 52 8.16 2.17 -5.90
C ALA A 52 9.65 2.31 -5.49
N ARG A 53 10.30 3.40 -5.94
CA ARG A 53 11.67 3.79 -5.52
C ARG A 53 11.60 4.92 -4.50
N PRO A 54 12.28 4.81 -3.34
CA PRO A 54 13.37 3.88 -3.03
C PRO A 54 12.91 2.51 -2.54
N ARG A 55 13.60 1.44 -2.98
CA ARG A 55 13.45 0.12 -2.34
C ARG A 55 14.27 0.13 -1.04
N PRO A 56 13.75 -0.38 0.10
CA PRO A 56 12.54 -1.20 0.26
C PRO A 56 11.30 -0.46 0.81
N LEU A 57 11.24 0.87 0.75
CA LEU A 57 10.19 1.66 1.42
C LEU A 57 8.76 1.29 1.00
N GLY A 58 8.51 0.93 -0.26
CA GLY A 58 7.17 0.51 -0.71
C GLY A 58 6.69 -0.79 -0.05
N LEU A 59 7.60 -1.72 0.26
CA LEU A 59 7.27 -2.93 1.03
C LEU A 59 7.00 -2.62 2.51
N LEU A 60 7.76 -1.68 3.10
CA LEU A 60 7.50 -1.23 4.47
C LEU A 60 6.11 -0.62 4.59
N LEU A 61 5.70 0.18 3.60
CA LEU A 61 4.35 0.72 3.54
C LEU A 61 3.29 -0.36 3.38
N LEU A 62 3.53 -1.36 2.52
CA LEU A 62 2.62 -2.49 2.39
C LEU A 62 2.43 -3.22 3.73
N LEU A 63 3.52 -3.52 4.44
CA LEU A 63 3.49 -4.19 5.74
C LEU A 63 2.80 -3.33 6.81
N LEU A 64 3.06 -2.02 6.81
CA LEU A 64 2.39 -1.07 7.71
C LEU A 64 0.89 -1.06 7.44
N GLY A 65 0.48 -0.96 6.17
CA GLY A 65 -0.90 -1.08 5.75
C GLY A 65 -1.51 -2.39 6.23
N LEU A 66 -0.84 -3.52 5.99
CA LEU A 66 -1.28 -4.85 6.41
C LEU A 66 -1.52 -4.91 7.92
N GLY A 67 -0.56 -4.40 8.70
CA GLY A 67 -0.66 -4.31 10.16
C GLY A 67 -1.85 -3.48 10.62
N LEU A 68 -2.09 -2.31 10.02
CA LEU A 68 -3.27 -1.46 10.30
C LEU A 68 -4.58 -2.15 9.88
N GLY A 69 -4.56 -2.84 8.74
CA GLY A 69 -5.68 -3.55 8.16
C GLY A 69 -6.05 -4.82 8.92
N TYR A 70 -5.10 -5.42 9.64
CA TYR A 70 -5.28 -6.64 10.44
C TYR A 70 -5.45 -6.35 11.94
N GLY A 71 -4.79 -5.31 12.46
CA GLY A 71 -4.82 -4.92 13.86
C GLY A 71 -6.20 -4.44 14.30
N ARG A 72 -6.72 -5.01 15.40
CA ARG A 72 -7.82 -4.38 16.14
C ARG A 72 -7.27 -3.09 16.73
N LEU A 73 -7.72 -1.94 16.21
CA LEU A 73 -8.00 -0.82 17.09
C LEU A 73 -9.07 -1.35 18.05
N ARG A 74 -8.63 -1.82 19.22
CA ARG A 74 -9.48 -2.20 20.34
C ARG A 74 -9.89 -0.92 21.05
#